data_AF-A0A7C6Y9X9-F1
#
_entry.id   AF-A0A7C6Y9X9-F1
#
_cell.length_a   1.000
_cell.length_b   1.000
_cell.length_c   1.000
_cell.angle_alpha   90.00
_cell.angle_beta   90.00
_cell.angle_gamma   90.00
#
_symmetry.space_group_name_H-M   'P 1'
#
loop_
_entity.id
_entity.type
_entity.pdbx_description
1 polymer ?
#
loop_
_entity_poly.entity_id
_entity_poly.type
_entity_poly.pdbx_seq_one_letter_code
_entity_poly.pdbx_strand_id
1 'polypeptide(L)'
;VASDEFLIDPGPHPDAAAWCHERLVATTTRLAALDPAHPTVLVNHWPLLRRPTAVLHHPDFAMWCGTEQTADWHRRYRAAACVYGHLHIPRTTVYDGVRFDEVSLGYPREWGRRGRPEPLARQILPAPETPQVRWIRGGDGLPRIAAPGEDGPDLEEDR
;
A
#
# COMPACT_ATOMS: atom_id res chain seq x y z
N VAL A 1 3.25 -3.74 18.97
CA VAL A 1 3.26 -5.20 18.69
C VAL A 1 1.97 -5.53 17.98
N ALA A 2 2.06 -6.15 16.80
CA ALA A 2 0.90 -6.59 16.02
C ALA A 2 0.35 -7.89 16.62
N SER A 3 -0.97 -8.11 16.59
CA SER A 3 -1.53 -9.44 16.93
C SER A 3 -1.01 -10.53 16.00
N ASP A 4 -0.53 -10.15 14.82
CA ASP A 4 0.06 -11.01 13.79
C ASP A 4 1.18 -11.91 14.34
N GLU A 5 2.02 -11.43 15.26
CA GLU A 5 3.09 -12.22 15.88
C GLU A 5 2.55 -13.46 16.62
N PHE A 6 1.34 -13.37 17.16
CA PHE A 6 0.72 -14.44 17.95
C PHE A 6 -0.32 -15.26 17.18
N LEU A 7 -0.86 -14.71 16.08
CA LEU A 7 -2.00 -15.30 15.37
C LEU A 7 -1.65 -15.86 13.99
N ILE A 8 -0.54 -15.45 13.37
CA ILE A 8 -0.10 -16.04 12.11
C ILE A 8 0.65 -17.33 12.40
N ASP A 9 0.05 -18.45 12.02
CA ASP A 9 0.72 -19.76 12.02
C ASP A 9 1.49 -19.95 10.70
N PRO A 10 2.84 -20.00 10.71
CA PRO A 10 3.65 -20.21 9.52
C PRO A 10 3.76 -21.68 9.12
N GLY A 11 3.16 -22.61 9.87
CA GLY A 11 3.23 -24.04 9.61
C GLY A 11 2.86 -24.39 8.15
N PRO A 12 3.67 -25.21 7.45
CA PRO A 12 4.73 -26.10 7.96
C PRO A 12 6.14 -25.47 8.04
N HIS A 13 6.30 -24.17 7.81
CA HIS A 13 7.59 -23.50 7.86
C HIS A 13 8.02 -23.21 9.31
N PRO A 14 9.34 -23.13 9.59
CA PRO A 14 9.84 -22.86 10.95
C PRO A 14 9.45 -21.48 11.49
N ASP A 15 9.27 -20.50 10.60
CA ASP A 15 8.81 -19.15 10.93
C ASP A 15 8.18 -18.47 9.69
N ALA A 16 7.59 -17.29 9.90
CA ALA A 16 6.98 -16.50 8.83
C ALA A 16 8.00 -15.99 7.79
N ALA A 17 9.27 -15.83 8.16
CA ALA A 17 10.32 -15.36 7.24
C ALA A 17 10.71 -16.45 6.24
N ALA A 18 10.83 -17.70 6.69
CA ALA A 18 11.05 -18.87 5.86
C ALA A 18 9.87 -19.10 4.90
N TRP A 19 8.64 -18.95 5.39
CA TRP A 19 7.45 -18.99 4.53
C TRP A 19 7.50 -17.88 3.48
N CYS A 20 7.78 -16.64 3.89
CA CYS A 20 7.93 -15.50 2.99
C CYS A 20 8.98 -15.76 1.90
N HIS A 21 10.14 -16.34 2.26
CA HIS A 21 11.18 -16.67 1.30
C HIS A 21 10.71 -17.66 0.23
N GLU A 22 9.99 -18.73 0.60
CA GLU A 22 9.41 -19.64 -0.38
C GLU A 22 8.42 -18.92 -1.32
N ARG A 23 7.55 -18.07 -0.76
CA ARG A 23 6.61 -17.26 -1.54
C ARG A 23 7.32 -16.33 -2.52
N LEU A 24 8.45 -15.74 -2.11
CA LEU A 24 9.29 -14.90 -2.96
C LEU A 24 9.87 -15.70 -4.13
N VAL A 25 10.47 -16.87 -3.88
CA VAL A 25 11.04 -17.72 -4.93
C VAL A 25 9.98 -18.13 -5.96
N ALA A 26 8.84 -18.64 -5.48
CA ALA A 26 7.75 -19.07 -6.35
C ALA A 26 7.20 -17.90 -7.19
N THR A 27 7.02 -16.73 -6.59
CA THR A 27 6.45 -15.56 -7.27
C THR A 27 7.45 -14.93 -8.24
N THR A 28 8.73 -14.83 -7.87
CA THR A 28 9.82 -14.32 -8.73
C THR A 28 9.93 -15.17 -10.00
N THR A 29 9.83 -16.49 -9.87
CA THR A 29 9.87 -17.43 -11.01
C THR A 29 8.73 -17.16 -11.99
N ARG A 30 7.51 -16.96 -11.47
CA ARG A 30 6.32 -16.67 -12.30
C ARG A 30 6.39 -15.29 -12.94
N LEU A 31 6.82 -14.27 -12.20
CA LEU A 31 6.96 -12.92 -12.73
C LEU A 31 8.06 -12.82 -13.79
N ALA A 32 9.14 -13.58 -13.65
CA ALA A 32 10.22 -13.64 -14.65
C ALA A 32 9.79 -14.30 -15.97
N ALA A 33 8.74 -15.12 -15.95
CA ALA A 33 8.20 -15.79 -17.14
C ALA A 33 7.16 -14.94 -17.91
N LEU A 34 6.81 -13.75 -17.42
CA LEU A 34 5.86 -12.87 -18.10
C LEU A 34 6.46 -12.30 -19.39
N ASP A 35 5.61 -12.17 -20.41
CA ASP A 35 5.97 -11.52 -21.67
C ASP A 35 6.46 -10.07 -21.41
N PRO A 36 7.68 -9.71 -21.83
CA PRO A 36 8.23 -8.38 -21.66
C PRO A 36 7.46 -7.27 -22.42
N ALA A 37 6.66 -7.62 -23.42
CA ALA A 37 5.88 -6.64 -24.20
C ALA A 37 4.71 -6.01 -23.42
N HIS A 38 4.28 -6.63 -22.32
CA HIS A 38 3.11 -6.21 -21.57
C HIS A 38 3.48 -5.66 -20.17
N PRO A 39 2.83 -4.57 -19.72
CA PRO A 39 2.99 -4.07 -18.35
C PRO A 39 2.21 -4.96 -17.36
N THR A 40 2.54 -4.82 -16.06
CA THR A 40 1.82 -5.52 -14.99
C THR A 40 1.03 -4.57 -14.09
N VAL A 41 0.01 -5.10 -13.40
CA VAL A 41 -0.50 -4.49 -12.16
C VAL A 41 -0.10 -5.44 -11.03
N LEU A 42 0.78 -4.99 -10.14
CA LEU A 42 1.24 -5.81 -9.02
C LEU A 42 0.29 -5.59 -7.84
N VAL A 43 -0.24 -6.67 -7.27
CA VAL A 43 -1.16 -6.62 -6.14
C VAL A 43 -0.57 -7.45 -5.00
N ASN A 44 -0.41 -6.84 -3.83
CA ASN A 44 0.05 -7.52 -2.63
C ASN A 44 -0.57 -6.87 -1.40
N HIS A 45 -0.91 -7.65 -0.36
CA HIS A 45 -1.51 -7.06 0.85
C HIS A 45 -0.55 -6.06 1.52
N TRP A 46 0.72 -6.45 1.67
CA TRP A 46 1.81 -5.62 2.19
C TRP A 46 2.43 -4.73 1.11
N PRO A 47 2.92 -3.53 1.43
CA PRO A 47 3.66 -2.71 0.47
C PRO A 47 4.90 -3.44 -0.06
N LEU A 48 5.20 -3.27 -1.35
CA LEU A 48 6.44 -3.78 -1.97
C LEU A 48 7.69 -2.93 -1.64
N LEU A 49 7.48 -1.76 -1.03
CA LEU A 49 8.53 -0.82 -0.66
C LEU A 49 8.47 -0.56 0.85
N ARG A 50 9.62 -0.23 1.44
CA ARG A 50 9.70 0.23 2.83
C ARG A 50 9.13 1.64 3.02
N ARG A 51 9.30 2.53 2.03
CA ARG A 51 8.94 3.97 2.13
C ARG A 51 7.51 4.24 2.65
N PRO A 52 6.46 3.51 2.22
CA PRO A 52 5.11 3.65 2.76
C PRO A 52 4.99 3.56 4.29
N THR A 53 5.90 2.85 4.95
CA THR A 53 5.89 2.66 6.42
C THR A 53 6.44 3.87 7.19
N ALA A 54 7.06 4.85 6.51
CA ALA A 54 7.69 6.01 7.16
C ALA A 54 6.68 6.93 7.90
N VAL A 55 5.40 6.85 7.54
CA VAL A 55 4.31 7.64 8.14
C VAL A 55 3.55 6.88 9.23
N LEU A 56 4.00 5.67 9.60
CA LEU A 56 3.39 4.91 10.69
C LEU A 56 3.58 5.64 12.01
N HIS A 57 2.50 5.76 12.80
CA HIS A 57 2.58 6.29 14.16
C HIS A 57 3.48 5.45 15.09
N HIS A 58 3.57 4.15 14.83
CA HIS A 58 4.43 3.21 15.57
C HIS A 58 5.42 2.55 14.60
N PRO A 59 6.64 3.10 14.46
CA PRO A 59 7.63 2.63 13.49
C PRO A 59 8.00 1.14 13.61
N ASP A 60 7.99 0.58 14.82
CA ASP A 60 8.27 -0.84 15.05
C ASP A 60 7.30 -1.77 14.32
N PHE A 61 6.09 -1.30 14.01
CA PHE A 61 5.13 -2.07 13.22
C PHE A 61 5.64 -2.36 11.80
N ALA A 62 6.58 -1.58 11.27
CA ALA A 62 7.18 -1.79 9.95
C ALA A 62 7.84 -3.17 9.80
N MET A 63 8.23 -3.83 10.90
CA MET A 63 8.76 -5.21 10.88
C MET A 63 7.75 -6.24 10.34
N TRP A 64 6.45 -5.95 10.42
CA TRP A 64 5.38 -6.80 9.89
C TRP A 64 4.77 -6.27 8.58
N CYS A 65 5.40 -5.27 7.95
CA CYS A 65 4.87 -4.59 6.78
C CYS A 65 5.44 -5.06 5.43
N GLY A 66 6.16 -6.19 5.39
CA GLY A 66 6.66 -6.77 4.13
C GLY A 66 8.13 -7.16 4.18
N THR A 67 8.81 -7.05 3.04
CA THR A 67 10.21 -7.48 2.85
C THR A 67 10.92 -6.57 1.86
N GLU A 68 12.21 -6.33 2.06
CA GLU A 68 13.02 -5.49 1.16
C GLU A 68 13.38 -6.20 -0.15
N GLN A 69 13.19 -7.52 -0.23
CA GLN A 69 13.48 -8.33 -1.44
C GLN A 69 12.56 -8.00 -2.63
N THR A 70 11.47 -7.26 -2.42
CA THR A 70 10.55 -6.81 -3.47
C THR A 70 10.76 -5.36 -3.89
N ALA A 71 11.79 -4.69 -3.37
CA ALA A 71 11.95 -3.24 -3.47
C ALA A 71 12.17 -2.69 -4.89
N ASP A 72 12.48 -3.54 -5.87
CA ASP A 72 12.63 -3.17 -7.28
C ASP A 72 11.58 -3.80 -8.19
N TRP A 73 10.63 -4.58 -7.65
CA TRP A 73 9.68 -5.36 -8.45
C TRP A 73 8.82 -4.50 -9.37
N HIS A 74 8.41 -3.32 -8.92
CA HIS A 74 7.62 -2.38 -9.72
C HIS A 74 8.36 -1.94 -10.99
N ARG A 75 9.68 -1.77 -10.94
CA ARG A 75 10.51 -1.46 -12.12
C ARG A 75 10.82 -2.73 -12.91
N ARG A 76 11.32 -3.76 -12.22
CA ARG A 76 11.80 -5.03 -12.82
C ARG A 76 10.71 -5.73 -13.62
N TYR A 77 9.47 -5.66 -13.15
CA TYR A 77 8.32 -6.30 -13.79
C TYR A 77 7.39 -5.31 -14.50
N ARG A 78 7.86 -4.09 -14.80
CA ARG A 78 7.16 -3.10 -15.64
C ARG A 78 5.75 -2.81 -15.13
N ALA A 79 5.63 -2.54 -13.84
CA ALA A 79 4.35 -2.26 -13.23
C ALA A 79 3.80 -0.92 -13.72
N ALA A 80 2.58 -0.92 -14.26
CA ALA A 80 1.81 0.29 -14.51
C ALA A 80 1.23 0.85 -13.20
N ALA A 81 0.92 -0.04 -12.24
CA ALA A 81 0.49 0.31 -10.89
C ALA A 81 0.83 -0.81 -9.90
N CYS A 82 1.01 -0.44 -8.64
CA CYS A 82 1.13 -1.33 -7.50
C CYS A 82 -0.02 -1.06 -6.52
N VAL A 83 -0.74 -2.11 -6.13
CA VAL A 83 -1.91 -2.02 -5.24
C VAL A 83 -1.60 -2.76 -3.96
N TYR A 84 -1.79 -2.08 -2.82
CA TYR A 84 -1.58 -2.68 -1.52
C TYR A 84 -2.55 -2.12 -0.47
N GLY A 85 -2.52 -2.69 0.73
CA GLY A 85 -3.29 -2.22 1.86
C GLY A 85 -2.45 -2.32 3.12
N HIS A 86 -2.96 -3.04 4.11
CA HIS A 86 -2.30 -3.35 5.38
C HIS A 86 -2.08 -2.13 6.31
N LEU A 87 -1.69 -0.98 5.79
CA LEU A 87 -1.30 0.17 6.61
C LEU A 87 -2.49 0.96 7.15
N HIS A 88 -3.68 0.84 6.55
CA HIS A 88 -4.89 1.58 6.93
C HIS A 88 -4.80 3.09 6.65
N ILE A 89 -3.93 3.47 5.70
CA ILE A 89 -3.62 4.85 5.29
C ILE A 89 -3.88 4.97 3.78
N PRO A 90 -5.15 5.07 3.34
CA PRO A 90 -5.49 5.08 1.92
C PRO A 90 -4.95 6.33 1.25
N ARG A 91 -4.13 6.15 0.22
CA ARG A 91 -3.48 7.23 -0.53
C ARG A 91 -2.95 6.72 -1.86
N THR A 92 -2.58 7.66 -2.72
CA THR A 92 -1.83 7.38 -3.93
C THR A 92 -0.47 8.05 -3.81
N THR A 93 0.60 7.29 -4.04
CA THR A 93 1.99 7.79 -4.07
C THR A 93 2.65 7.37 -5.38
N VAL A 94 3.72 8.05 -5.79
CA VAL A 94 4.48 7.67 -6.98
C VAL A 94 5.92 7.38 -6.59
N TYR A 95 6.40 6.19 -6.94
CA TYR A 95 7.79 5.79 -6.72
C TYR A 95 8.41 5.34 -8.02
N ASP A 96 9.53 5.95 -8.38
CA ASP A 96 10.28 5.68 -9.61
C ASP A 96 9.38 5.72 -10.87
N GLY A 97 8.43 6.66 -10.89
CA GLY A 97 7.45 6.84 -11.98
C GLY A 97 6.27 5.85 -11.97
N VAL A 98 6.20 4.93 -11.01
CA VAL A 98 5.10 3.95 -10.88
C VAL A 98 4.14 4.38 -9.76
N ARG A 99 2.83 4.30 -10.03
CA ARG A 99 1.79 4.61 -9.05
C ARG A 99 1.63 3.48 -8.03
N PHE A 100 1.59 3.82 -6.75
CA PHE A 100 1.30 2.93 -5.62
C PHE A 100 0.02 3.39 -4.93
N ASP A 101 -1.01 2.56 -4.99
CA ASP A 101 -2.32 2.80 -4.38
C ASP A 101 -2.43 1.98 -3.08
N GLU A 102 -2.48 2.66 -1.94
CA GLU A 102 -2.94 2.08 -0.68
C GLU A 102 -4.47 2.18 -0.67
N VAL A 103 -5.16 1.04 -0.67
CA VAL A 103 -6.60 0.95 -0.93
C VAL A 103 -7.41 0.51 0.30
N SER A 104 -6.85 0.66 1.49
CA SER A 104 -7.50 0.21 2.73
C SER A 104 -8.70 1.09 3.13
N LEU A 105 -9.74 0.44 3.63
CA LEU A 105 -10.82 1.13 4.33
C LEU A 105 -10.47 1.32 5.82
N GLY A 106 -9.89 0.29 6.44
CA GLY A 106 -9.65 0.24 7.88
C GLY A 106 -10.90 -0.05 8.71
N TYR A 107 -10.76 0.02 10.02
CA TYR A 107 -11.81 -0.23 10.99
C TYR A 107 -12.78 0.96 11.14
N PRO A 108 -14.03 0.72 11.59
CA PRO A 108 -15.02 1.77 11.85
C PRO A 108 -14.52 2.97 12.65
N ARG A 109 -13.71 2.73 13.68
CA ARG A 109 -13.14 3.79 14.50
C ARG A 109 -12.10 4.64 13.76
N GLU A 110 -11.39 4.04 12.80
CA GLU A 110 -10.34 4.73 12.03
C GLU A 110 -10.99 5.67 11.02
N TRP A 111 -11.84 5.17 10.13
CA TRP A 111 -12.51 6.02 9.14
C TRP A 111 -13.57 6.95 9.75
N GLY A 112 -14.08 6.66 10.95
CA GLY A 112 -14.86 7.62 11.74
C GLY A 112 -14.04 8.84 12.18
N ARG A 113 -12.71 8.70 12.37
CA ARG A 113 -11.80 9.78 12.76
C ARG A 113 -11.21 10.52 11.55
N ARG A 114 -10.65 9.78 10.59
CA ARG A 114 -9.96 10.37 9.43
C ARG A 114 -10.90 10.66 8.25
N GLY A 115 -12.17 10.31 8.33
CA GLY A 115 -13.07 10.31 7.17
C GLY A 115 -12.97 9.05 6.32
N ARG A 116 -14.01 8.80 5.52
CA ARG A 116 -14.14 7.63 4.66
C ARG A 116 -13.79 8.01 3.21
N PRO A 117 -12.96 7.22 2.50
CA PRO A 117 -12.77 7.38 1.06
C PRO A 117 -14.12 7.32 0.31
N GLU A 118 -14.31 8.22 -0.65
CA GLU A 118 -15.49 8.22 -1.51
C GLU A 118 -15.06 8.57 -2.95
N PRO A 119 -15.20 7.64 -3.92
CA PRO A 119 -15.77 6.29 -3.77
C PRO A 119 -14.89 5.35 -2.93
N LEU A 120 -15.52 4.30 -2.38
CA LEU A 120 -14.81 3.24 -1.65
C LEU A 120 -13.92 2.40 -2.56
N ALA A 121 -14.43 2.04 -3.74
CA ALA A 121 -13.67 1.29 -4.72
C ALA A 121 -12.67 2.22 -5.43
N ARG A 122 -11.43 1.76 -5.55
CA ARG A 122 -10.34 2.50 -6.20
C ARG A 122 -10.22 2.05 -7.65
N GLN A 123 -10.37 2.98 -8.58
CA GLN A 123 -10.07 2.74 -9.98
C GLN A 123 -8.55 2.61 -10.15
N ILE A 124 -8.10 1.48 -10.69
CA ILE A 124 -6.69 1.23 -10.96
C ILE A 124 -6.38 1.41 -12.44
N LEU A 125 -7.16 0.76 -13.31
CA LEU A 125 -7.10 0.91 -14.76
C LEU A 125 -8.50 1.22 -15.32
N PRO A 126 -8.61 2.09 -16.35
CA PRO A 126 -7.57 3.03 -16.80
C PRO A 126 -7.13 3.94 -15.66
N ALA A 127 -5.92 4.50 -15.72
CA ALA A 127 -5.44 5.37 -14.65
C ALA A 127 -6.38 6.57 -14.49
N PRO A 128 -6.84 6.88 -13.26
CA PRO A 128 -7.63 8.09 -13.04
C PRO A 128 -6.79 9.34 -13.31
N GLU A 129 -7.43 10.38 -13.84
CA GLU A 129 -6.77 11.66 -14.15
C GLU A 129 -6.40 12.45 -12.88
N THR A 130 -7.14 12.23 -11.79
CA THR A 130 -6.97 12.93 -10.51
C THR A 130 -6.85 11.95 -9.33
N PRO A 131 -6.21 12.36 -8.22
CA PRO A 131 -6.18 11.55 -7.00
C PRO A 131 -7.60 11.27 -6.48
N GLN A 132 -7.94 9.99 -6.27
CA GLN A 132 -9.28 9.60 -5.79
C GLN A 132 -9.42 9.69 -4.26
N VAL A 133 -8.33 9.95 -3.53
CA VAL A 133 -8.32 10.27 -2.09
C VAL A 133 -7.33 11.39 -1.91
N ARG A 134 -7.76 12.43 -1.19
CA ARG A 134 -6.96 13.59 -0.86
C ARG A 134 -6.93 13.75 0.65
N TRP A 135 -5.74 13.90 1.20
CA TRP A 135 -5.53 14.19 2.61
C TRP A 135 -5.36 15.70 2.78
N ILE A 136 -6.12 16.29 3.69
CA ILE A 136 -6.08 17.71 4.03
C ILE A 136 -5.91 17.87 5.54
N ARG A 137 -5.53 19.08 5.95
CA ARG A 137 -5.50 19.45 7.37
C ARG A 137 -6.88 19.91 7.81
N GLY A 138 -7.46 19.23 8.80
CA GLY A 138 -8.75 19.59 9.39
C GLY A 138 -8.68 20.91 10.16
N GLY A 139 -9.86 21.45 10.53
CA GLY A 139 -9.95 22.67 11.35
C GLY A 139 -9.37 22.50 12.77
N ASP A 140 -9.24 21.26 13.22
CA ASP A 140 -8.54 20.86 14.45
C ASP A 140 -7.02 20.68 14.27
N GLY A 141 -6.50 20.91 13.06
CA GLY A 141 -5.11 20.76 12.70
C GLY A 141 -4.67 19.32 12.39
N LEU A 142 -5.57 18.33 12.50
CA LEU A 142 -5.25 16.92 12.30
C LEU A 142 -5.45 16.48 10.83
N PRO A 143 -4.65 15.52 10.33
CA PRO A 143 -4.87 14.93 9.01
C PRO A 143 -6.23 14.23 8.89
N ARG A 144 -6.95 14.51 7.82
CA ARG A 144 -8.15 13.75 7.42
C ARG A 144 -8.32 13.70 5.91
N ILE A 145 -9.17 12.81 5.45
CA ILE A 145 -9.62 12.70 4.07
C ILE A 145 -10.62 13.82 3.78
N ALA A 146 -10.40 14.51 2.67
CA ALA A 146 -11.30 15.51 2.13
C ALA A 146 -12.62 14.87 1.67
N ALA A 147 -13.74 15.54 1.91
CA ALA A 147 -15.01 15.13 1.32
C ALA A 147 -14.99 15.35 -0.21
N PRO A 148 -15.84 14.67 -0.99
CA PRO A 148 -15.95 14.91 -2.42
C PRO A 148 -16.19 16.40 -2.74
N GLY A 149 -15.34 16.98 -3.59
CA GLY A 149 -15.43 18.39 -3.97
C GLY A 149 -14.96 19.39 -2.91
N GLU A 150 -14.39 18.92 -1.80
CA GLU A 150 -13.84 19.81 -0.77
C GLU A 150 -12.50 20.42 -1.21
N ASP A 151 -12.44 21.76 -1.13
CA ASP A 151 -11.25 22.54 -1.43
C ASP A 151 -10.29 22.60 -0.24
N GLY A 152 -9.02 22.83 -0.53
CA GLY A 152 -7.97 22.95 0.47
C GLY A 152 -6.64 22.41 -0.04
N PRO A 153 -5.51 22.85 0.53
CA PRO A 153 -4.21 22.31 0.17
C PRO A 153 -4.10 20.85 0.58
N ASP A 154 -3.60 20.01 -0.32
CA ASP A 154 -3.23 18.63 0.01
C ASP A 154 -2.11 18.64 1.06
N LEU A 155 -2.10 17.64 1.94
CA LEU A 155 -1.00 17.43 2.87
C LEU A 155 0.27 17.07 2.08
N GLU A 156 1.33 17.85 2.26
CA GLU A 156 2.56 17.85 1.43
C GLU A 156 3.33 16.53 1.40
N GLU A 157 3.00 15.55 2.26
CA GLU A 157 3.65 14.24 2.33
C GLU A 157 3.16 13.23 1.27
N ASP A 158 2.22 13.61 0.40
CA ASP A 158 1.59 12.74 -0.60
C ASP A 158 2.02 13.02 -2.07
N ARG A 159 3.12 13.75 -2.31
CA ARG A 159 3.69 13.94 -3.68
C ARG A 159 4.94 13.10 -3.92
#